data_AF-A0A1G9A6F1-F1
#
_entry.id   AF-A0A1G9A6F1-F1
#
_cell.length_a   1.000
_cell.length_b   1.000
_cell.length_c   1.000
_cell.angle_alpha   90.00
_cell.angle_beta   90.00
_cell.angle_gamma   90.00
#
_symmetry.space_group_name_H-M   'P 1'
#
loop_
_entity.id
_entity.type
_entity.pdbx_description
1 polymer ?
#
loop_
_entity_poly.entity_id
_entity_poly.type
_entity_poly.pdbx_seq_one_letter_code
_entity_poly.pdbx_strand_id
1 'polypeptide(L)' 'MNNQTIEEVVKQFHKDIINMTDRQIDDLAEEALNSACLTIQNVLHIEYGDFASIFFSDNEVKDKFIVYIKSEINNKVNE' A
#
# COMPACT_ATOMS: atom_id res chain seq x y z
N MET A 1 -12.24 26.35 5.57
CA MET A 1 -11.87 25.48 6.72
C MET A 1 -10.93 26.26 7.61
N ASN A 2 -11.12 26.23 8.94
CA ASN A 2 -10.21 26.89 9.88
C ASN A 2 -8.96 26.00 10.12
N ASN A 3 -7.85 26.57 10.58
CA ASN A 3 -6.61 25.81 10.80
C ASN A 3 -6.75 24.68 11.84
N GLN A 4 -7.59 24.86 12.88
CA GLN A 4 -7.84 23.82 13.88
C GLN A 4 -8.45 22.54 13.28
N THR A 5 -9.35 22.68 12.30
CA THR A 5 -9.99 21.52 11.65
C THR A 5 -8.98 20.68 10.86
N ILE A 6 -7.98 21.33 10.25
CA ILE A 6 -6.94 20.63 9.47
C ILE A 6 -6.04 19.82 10.41
N GLU A 7 -5.63 20.40 11.54
CA GLU A 7 -4.78 19.73 12.52
C GLU A 7 -5.46 18.49 13.12
N GLU A 8 -6.76 18.57 13.40
CA GLU A 8 -7.56 17.44 13.91
C GLU A 8 -7.64 16.31 12.90
N VAL A 9 -7.88 16.63 11.62
CA VAL A 9 -7.91 15.65 10.53
C VAL A 9 -6.56 14.96 10.37
N VAL A 10 -5.45 15.70 10.40
CA VAL A 10 -4.09 15.13 10.32
C VAL A 10 -3.78 14.21 11.51
N LYS A 11 -4.21 14.58 12.72
CA LYS A 11 -4.05 13.72 13.91
C LYS A 11 -4.85 12.43 13.79
N GLN A 12 -6.08 12.52 13.25
CA GLN A 12 -6.91 11.33 13.04
C GLN A 12 -6.25 10.39 12.02
N PHE A 13 -5.77 10.91 10.90
CA PHE A 13 -5.07 10.08 9.90
C PHE A 13 -3.82 9.38 10.46
N HIS A 14 -3.00 10.07 11.26
CA HIS A 14 -1.86 9.42 11.92
C HIS A 14 -2.29 8.28 12.83
N LYS A 15 -3.35 8.49 13.60
CA LYS A 15 -3.88 7.46 14.49
C LYS A 15 -4.41 6.26 13.69
N ASP A 16 -5.07 6.49 12.56
CA ASP A 16 -5.61 5.41 11.73
C ASP A 16 -4.48 4.57 11.11
N ILE A 17 -3.39 5.20 10.65
CA ILE A 17 -2.20 4.50 10.12
C ILE A 17 -1.54 3.63 11.19
N ILE A 18 -1.34 4.16 12.40
CA ILE A 18 -0.69 3.44 13.50
C ILE A 18 -1.50 2.22 13.96
N ASN A 19 -2.82 2.27 13.84
CA ASN A 19 -3.73 1.22 14.30
C ASN A 19 -4.20 0.28 13.17
N MET A 20 -3.55 0.29 12.01
CA MET A 20 -3.89 -0.63 10.92
C MET A 20 -3.74 -2.10 11.37
N THR A 21 -4.76 -2.89 11.10
CA THR A 21 -4.73 -4.34 11.35
C THR A 21 -3.89 -5.07 10.31
N ASP A 22 -3.39 -6.27 10.64
CA ASP A 22 -2.64 -7.11 9.68
C ASP A 22 -3.42 -7.36 8.38
N ARG A 23 -4.75 -7.52 8.46
CA ARG A 23 -5.61 -7.67 7.28
C ARG A 23 -5.61 -6.41 6.41
N GLN A 24 -5.73 -5.22 7.01
CA GLN A 24 -5.68 -3.97 6.24
C GLN A 24 -4.31 -3.73 5.61
N ILE A 25 -3.23 -4.18 6.27
CA ILE A 25 -1.89 -4.15 5.70
C ILE A 25 -1.80 -5.11 4.51
N ASP A 26 -2.37 -6.31 4.61
CA ASP A 26 -2.41 -7.29 3.53
C ASP A 26 -3.22 -6.79 2.32
N ASP A 27 -4.41 -6.23 2.57
CA ASP A 27 -5.28 -5.63 1.56
C ASP A 27 -4.55 -4.47 0.85
N LEU A 28 -3.88 -3.58 1.60
CA LEU A 28 -3.09 -2.48 1.05
C LEU A 28 -1.91 -2.97 0.20
N ALA A 29 -1.21 -4.03 0.64
CA ALA A 29 -0.12 -4.62 -0.13
C ALA A 29 -0.61 -5.21 -1.46
N GLU A 30 -1.80 -5.82 -1.47
CA GLU A 30 -2.42 -6.35 -2.68
C GLU A 30 -2.89 -5.24 -3.63
N GLU A 31 -3.49 -4.17 -3.12
CA GLU A 31 -3.85 -3.00 -3.93
C GLU A 31 -2.62 -2.30 -4.54
N ALA A 32 -1.54 -2.18 -3.77
CA ALA A 32 -0.28 -1.63 -4.25
C ALA A 32 0.32 -2.49 -5.36
N LEU A 33 0.29 -3.81 -5.17
CA LEU A 33 0.73 -4.77 -6.18
C LEU A 33 -0.07 -4.61 -7.47
N ASN A 34 -1.39 -4.70 -7.39
CA ASN A 34 -2.30 -4.56 -8.53
C ASN A 34 -2.09 -3.23 -9.27
N SER A 35 -1.90 -2.14 -8.53
CA SER A 35 -1.63 -0.81 -9.11
C SER A 35 -0.28 -0.77 -9.86
N ALA A 36 0.74 -1.44 -9.32
CA ALA A 36 2.02 -1.58 -10.01
C ALA A 36 1.89 -2.43 -11.29
N CYS A 37 1.12 -3.54 -11.24
CA CYS A 37 0.84 -4.37 -12.42
C CYS A 37 0.20 -3.54 -13.53
N LEU A 38 -0.86 -2.80 -13.20
CA LEU A 38 -1.63 -2.01 -14.15
C LEU A 38 -0.76 -0.91 -14.78
N THR A 39 0.09 -0.27 -13.97
CA THR A 39 1.02 0.75 -14.47
C THR A 39 1.98 0.17 -15.52
N ILE A 40 2.56 -1.00 -15.25
CA ILE A 40 3.48 -1.67 -16.19
C ILE A 40 2.74 -2.07 -17.47
N GLN A 41 1.55 -2.67 -17.36
CA GLN A 41 0.73 -3.07 -18.52
C GLN A 41 0.42 -1.87 -19.42
N ASN A 42 0.03 -0.74 -18.83
CA ASN A 42 -0.29 0.48 -19.58
C ASN A 42 0.94 1.04 -20.31
N VAL A 43 2.10 1.07 -19.66
CA VAL A 43 3.35 1.57 -20.26
C VAL A 43 3.83 0.67 -21.39
N LEU A 44 3.67 -0.65 -21.24
CA LEU A 44 4.13 -1.63 -22.23
C LEU A 44 3.07 -1.95 -23.29
N HIS A 45 1.89 -1.33 -23.23
CA HIS A 45 0.75 -1.62 -24.10
C HIS A 45 0.35 -3.10 -24.12
N ILE A 46 0.35 -3.75 -22.95
CA ILE A 46 -0.05 -5.14 -22.79
C ILE A 46 -1.56 -5.20 -22.57
N GLU A 47 -2.30 -5.76 -23.52
CA GLU A 47 -3.78 -5.85 -23.47
C GLU A 47 -4.29 -7.03 -22.62
N TYR A 48 -3.49 -8.09 -22.47
CA TYR A 48 -3.89 -9.33 -21.78
C TYR A 48 -2.93 -9.63 -20.61
N GLY A 49 -3.49 -9.87 -19.42
CA GLY A 49 -2.78 -10.00 -18.15
C GLY A 49 -1.91 -11.25 -17.97
N ASP A 50 -1.66 -11.99 -19.05
CA ASP A 50 -1.00 -13.31 -19.03
C ASP A 50 0.42 -13.22 -18.45
N PHE A 51 1.17 -12.14 -18.73
CA PHE A 51 2.51 -11.93 -18.14
C PHE A 51 2.48 -11.43 -16.70
N ALA A 52 1.43 -10.72 -16.30
CA ALA A 52 1.26 -10.29 -14.91
C ALA A 52 1.08 -11.52 -14.02
N SER A 53 0.27 -12.49 -14.45
CA SER A 53 0.08 -13.73 -13.69
C SER A 53 1.38 -14.50 -13.38
N ILE A 54 2.38 -14.45 -14.27
CA ILE A 54 3.69 -15.09 -14.06
C ILE A 54 4.51 -14.32 -13.02
N PHE A 55 4.58 -12.99 -13.13
CA PHE A 55 5.35 -12.15 -12.20
C PHE A 55 4.76 -12.05 -10.80
N PHE A 56 3.43 -12.23 -10.68
CA PHE A 56 2.69 -12.10 -9.42
C PHE A 56 2.20 -13.43 -8.87
N SER A 57 2.58 -14.56 -9.49
CA SER A 57 2.27 -15.90 -8.99
C SER A 57 3.03 -16.28 -7.73
N ASP A 58 4.19 -15.65 -7.51
CA ASP A 58 4.95 -15.78 -6.28
C ASP A 58 4.60 -14.61 -5.36
N ASN A 59 4.16 -14.93 -4.14
CA ASN A 59 3.76 -13.93 -3.13
C ASN A 59 4.95 -13.07 -2.67
N GLU A 60 6.18 -13.37 -3.10
CA GLU A 60 7.40 -12.66 -2.73
C GLU A 60 7.30 -11.13 -2.84
N VAL A 61 6.65 -10.61 -3.90
CA VAL A 61 6.52 -9.15 -4.10
C VAL A 61 5.49 -8.56 -3.12
N LYS A 62 4.37 -9.26 -2.89
CA LYS A 62 3.37 -8.85 -1.89
C LYS A 62 3.99 -8.84 -0.49
N ASP A 63 4.77 -9.86 -0.14
CA ASP A 63 5.46 -9.96 1.14
C ASP A 63 6.45 -8.81 1.35
N LYS A 64 7.18 -8.41 0.31
CA LYS A 64 8.06 -7.23 0.36
C LYS A 64 7.28 -5.93 0.62
N PHE A 65 6.10 -5.77 0.02
CA PHE A 65 5.23 -4.63 0.34
C PHE A 65 4.74 -4.66 1.78
N ILE A 66 4.33 -5.82 2.29
CA ILE A 66 3.91 -5.98 3.70
C ILE A 66 5.04 -5.56 4.65
N VAL A 67 6.26 -6.03 4.42
CA VAL A 67 7.43 -5.67 5.23
C VAL A 67 7.69 -4.17 5.21
N TYR A 68 7.63 -3.55 4.03
CA TYR A 68 7.80 -2.11 3.88
C TYR A 68 6.71 -1.32 4.63
N ILE A 69 5.43 -1.66 4.45
CA ILE A 69 4.31 -1.00 5.12
C ILE A 69 4.46 -1.09 6.64
N LYS A 70 4.80 -2.26 7.17
CA LYS A 70 5.06 -2.44 8.61
C LYS A 70 6.22 -1.58 9.10
N SER A 71 7.29 -1.46 8.32
CA SER A 71 8.42 -0.59 8.64
C SER A 71 7.99 0.89 8.71
N GLU A 72 7.21 1.37 7.74
CA GLU A 72 6.71 2.74 7.71
C GLU A 72 5.78 3.05 8.90
N ILE A 73 4.87 2.12 9.22
CA ILE A 73 4.01 2.23 10.42
C ILE A 73 4.87 2.32 11.69
N ASN A 74 5.86 1.43 11.84
CA ASN A 74 6.74 1.43 13.01
C ASN A 74 7.57 2.71 13.11
N ASN A 75 8.07 3.25 11.99
CA ASN A 75 8.80 4.52 11.99
C ASN A 75 7.90 5.64 12.52
N LYS A 76 6.64 5.72 12.09
CA LYS A 76 5.66 6.71 12.58
C LYS A 76 5.26 6.55 14.04
N VAL A 77 5.36 5.34 14.60
CA VAL A 77 5.13 5.11 16.04
C VAL A 77 6.31 5.60 16.89
N ASN A 78 7.52 5.58 16.34
CA ASN A 78 8.75 5.94 17.04
C ASN A 78 9.19 7.40 16.83
N GLU A 79 8.52 8.15 15.95
CA GLU A 79 8.63 9.60 15.78
C GLU A 79 7.94 10.38 16.91
#